data_AF-T0ZIA7-F1
#
_entry.id   AF-T0ZIA7-F1
#
_cell.length_a   1.000
_cell.length_b   1.000
_cell.length_c   1.000
_cell.angle_alpha   90.00
_cell.angle_beta   90.00
_cell.angle_gamma   90.00
#
_symmetry.space_group_name_H-M   'P 1'
#
loop_
_entity.id
_entity.type
_entity.pdbx_description
1 polymer ?
#
loop_
_entity_poly.entity_id
_entity_poly.type
_entity_poly.pdbx_seq_one_letter_code
_entity_poly.pdbx_strand_id
1 'polypeptide(L)'
;MSGIIGGVSIAKFVELPVPLPHLGEQHRIVAKIDQLMARCDELEKLRDEREQKRRSVHTAALKQLLDAQVGDNFADAWQFITQHFGELYAVKENVTELRKAILQLAVMGKLSKQANGDGSVKELLLKVAAERHRLKIRETLSSIGKADPLGFGIPESWEWRCLNDLIVLGPTNGFSPKAVDYETQVRSLTLTATTSGIFKGENSKFIVDDIPLESDLWLRDGDILVQRGNTLEYVGVPAIYRGEPNCYIYPDLMMKLRISSELDTDYVYFTMSSAPSRNFLRMRASGTSGTMPKINQQALKNLPVPIPPLAEQKRIVSKIKILMAMCDTLEQKIDAASCKQTALLDAMMALV
;
A
#
# COMPACT_ATOMS: atom_id res chain seq x y z
N MET A 1 7.02 -7.32 37.69
CA MET A 1 6.72 -7.97 36.39
C MET A 1 6.26 -9.39 36.65
N SER A 2 4.96 -9.67 36.62
CA SER A 2 4.45 -11.03 36.42
C SER A 2 3.10 -10.91 35.71
N GLY A 3 3.03 -11.41 34.48
CA GLY A 3 1.78 -11.52 33.76
C GLY A 3 0.84 -12.44 34.52
N ILE A 4 -0.29 -11.91 34.96
CA ILE A 4 -1.38 -12.74 35.46
C ILE A 4 -2.02 -13.34 34.22
N ILE A 5 -1.68 -14.58 33.91
CA ILE A 5 -2.48 -15.40 33.00
C ILE A 5 -3.81 -15.58 33.74
N GLY A 6 -4.87 -14.94 33.26
CA GLY A 6 -6.20 -15.06 33.83
C GLY A 6 -6.66 -16.51 33.80
N GLY A 7 -6.90 -17.11 34.97
CA GLY A 7 -7.43 -18.47 35.12
C GLY A 7 -8.67 -18.47 36.00
N VAL A 8 -9.58 -19.40 35.74
CA VAL A 8 -10.76 -19.60 36.60
C VAL A 8 -10.35 -20.45 37.80
N SER A 9 -10.63 -19.97 39.02
CA SER A 9 -10.35 -20.71 40.26
C SER A 9 -11.28 -21.94 40.36
N ILE A 10 -10.70 -23.11 40.62
CA ILE A 10 -11.47 -24.36 40.81
C ILE A 10 -12.54 -24.21 41.89
N ALA A 11 -12.22 -23.53 42.99
CA ALA A 11 -13.18 -23.28 44.07
C ALA A 11 -14.41 -22.50 43.56
N LYS A 12 -14.19 -21.45 42.75
CA LYS A 12 -15.27 -20.68 42.13
C LYS A 12 -16.03 -21.46 41.06
N PHE A 13 -15.37 -22.39 40.37
CA PHE A 13 -16.00 -23.22 39.34
C PHE A 13 -16.97 -24.25 39.95
N VAL A 14 -16.62 -24.84 41.09
CA VAL A 14 -17.47 -25.85 41.77
C VAL A 14 -18.69 -25.19 42.44
N GLU A 15 -18.59 -23.93 42.83
CA GLU A 15 -19.69 -23.15 43.42
C GLU A 15 -20.68 -22.59 42.38
N LEU A 16 -20.41 -22.74 41.07
CA LEU A 16 -21.30 -22.23 40.02
C LEU A 16 -22.62 -23.01 40.02
N PRO A 17 -23.77 -22.35 40.30
CA PRO A 17 -25.06 -23.01 40.25
C PRO A 17 -25.41 -23.33 38.79
N VAL A 18 -25.65 -24.61 38.50
CA VAL A 18 -26.06 -25.08 37.17
C VAL A 18 -27.51 -25.57 37.24
N PRO A 19 -28.42 -25.04 36.41
CA PRO A 19 -29.77 -25.58 36.33
C PRO A 19 -29.73 -27.02 35.79
N LEU A 20 -30.34 -27.96 36.53
CA LEU A 20 -30.30 -29.38 36.19
C LEU A 20 -31.72 -29.88 35.84
N PRO A 21 -32.10 -29.92 34.54
CA PRO A 21 -33.37 -30.48 34.12
C PRO A 21 -33.36 -32.01 34.23
N HIS A 22 -34.53 -32.66 34.13
CA HIS A 22 -34.60 -34.13 34.14
C HIS A 22 -33.86 -34.75 32.93
N LEU A 23 -33.38 -35.99 33.09
CA LEU A 23 -32.52 -36.67 32.10
C LEU A 23 -33.10 -36.68 30.67
N GLY A 24 -34.41 -36.90 30.53
CA GLY A 24 -35.07 -36.86 29.22
C GLY A 24 -34.99 -35.49 28.54
N GLU A 25 -35.06 -34.42 29.31
CA GLU A 25 -34.93 -33.05 28.82
C GLU A 25 -33.46 -32.70 28.53
N GLN A 26 -32.51 -33.17 29.34
CA GLN A 26 -31.07 -33.05 29.04
C GLN A 26 -30.74 -33.63 27.66
N HIS A 27 -31.21 -34.84 27.34
CA HIS A 27 -30.99 -35.45 26.03
C HIS A 27 -31.62 -34.65 24.89
N ARG A 28 -32.82 -34.07 25.09
CA ARG A 28 -33.47 -33.20 24.08
C ARG A 28 -32.69 -31.92 23.84
N ILE A 29 -32.20 -31.29 24.90
CA ILE A 29 -31.36 -30.09 24.82
C ILE A 29 -30.07 -30.41 24.06
N VAL A 30 -29.35 -31.46 24.45
CA VAL A 30 -28.10 -31.87 23.80
C VAL A 30 -28.33 -32.18 22.31
N ALA A 31 -29.34 -32.98 21.98
CA ALA A 31 -29.67 -33.30 20.59
C ALA A 31 -29.99 -32.03 19.77
N LYS A 32 -30.61 -31.02 20.39
CA LYS A 32 -30.90 -29.75 19.72
C LYS A 32 -29.64 -28.90 19.53
N ILE A 33 -28.76 -28.84 20.53
CA ILE A 33 -27.47 -28.17 20.44
C ILE A 33 -26.63 -28.80 19.34
N ASP A 34 -26.51 -30.12 19.32
CA ASP A 34 -25.74 -30.84 18.28
C ASP A 34 -26.28 -30.55 16.87
N GLN A 35 -27.61 -30.52 16.71
CA GLN A 35 -28.25 -30.14 15.44
C GLN A 35 -27.91 -28.70 15.03
N LEU A 36 -27.91 -27.76 15.96
CA LEU A 36 -27.59 -26.36 15.68
C LEU A 36 -26.10 -26.18 15.38
N MET A 37 -25.21 -26.85 16.12
CA MET A 37 -23.77 -26.83 15.88
C MET A 37 -23.44 -27.39 14.49
N ALA A 38 -24.02 -28.52 14.11
CA ALA A 38 -23.82 -29.09 12.77
C ALA A 38 -24.28 -28.13 11.64
N ARG A 39 -25.35 -27.37 11.86
CA ARG A 39 -25.78 -26.32 10.92
C ARG A 39 -24.82 -25.13 10.90
N CYS A 40 -24.25 -24.76 12.04
CA CYS A 40 -23.25 -23.70 12.12
C CYS A 40 -21.98 -24.10 11.33
N ASP A 41 -21.51 -25.34 11.50
CA ASP A 41 -20.38 -25.89 10.76
C ASP A 41 -20.65 -25.90 9.24
N GLU A 42 -21.85 -26.30 8.81
CA GLU A 42 -22.25 -26.28 7.40
C GLU A 42 -22.29 -24.84 6.83
N LEU A 43 -22.82 -23.89 7.60
CA LEU A 43 -22.85 -22.48 7.21
C LEU A 43 -21.45 -21.87 7.11
N GLU A 44 -20.56 -22.18 8.04
CA GLU A 44 -19.16 -21.75 8.00
C GLU A 44 -18.46 -22.28 6.75
N LYS A 45 -18.62 -23.57 6.45
CA LYS A 45 -18.09 -24.18 5.22
C LYS A 45 -18.61 -23.50 3.96
N LEU A 46 -19.92 -23.29 3.84
CA LEU A 46 -20.53 -22.62 2.67
C LEU A 46 -20.03 -21.18 2.52
N ARG A 47 -19.82 -20.48 3.64
CA ARG A 47 -19.25 -19.13 3.64
C ARG A 47 -17.83 -19.15 3.10
N ASP A 48 -16.96 -20.02 3.61
CA ASP A 48 -15.57 -20.13 3.15
C ASP A 48 -15.48 -20.45 1.65
N GLU A 49 -16.30 -21.40 1.17
CA GLU A 49 -16.37 -21.73 -0.25
C GLU A 49 -16.82 -20.54 -1.11
N ARG A 50 -17.81 -19.76 -0.63
CA ARG A 50 -18.27 -18.54 -1.30
C ARG A 50 -17.18 -17.48 -1.35
N GLU A 51 -16.46 -17.27 -0.25
CA GLU A 51 -15.38 -16.29 -0.17
C GLU A 51 -14.23 -16.67 -1.11
N GLN A 52 -13.87 -17.95 -1.16
CA GLN A 52 -12.86 -18.47 -2.08
C GLN A 52 -13.26 -18.28 -3.55
N LYS A 53 -14.50 -18.63 -3.92
CA LYS A 53 -15.02 -18.41 -5.28
C LYS A 53 -15.03 -16.93 -5.65
N ARG A 54 -15.48 -16.05 -4.75
CA ARG A 54 -15.48 -14.59 -4.97
C ARG A 54 -14.07 -14.07 -5.22
N ARG A 55 -13.07 -14.49 -4.42
CA ARG A 55 -11.67 -14.10 -4.60
C ARG A 55 -11.11 -14.57 -5.95
N SER A 56 -11.39 -15.81 -6.33
CA SER A 56 -10.96 -16.36 -7.62
C SER A 56 -11.55 -15.60 -8.81
N VAL A 57 -12.87 -15.37 -8.80
CA VAL A 57 -13.58 -14.60 -9.84
C VAL A 57 -13.07 -13.16 -9.91
N HIS A 58 -12.90 -12.50 -8.76
CA HIS A 58 -12.38 -11.13 -8.70
C HIS A 58 -10.95 -11.04 -9.27
N THR A 59 -10.08 -11.96 -8.89
CA THR A 59 -8.70 -12.01 -9.38
C THR A 59 -8.65 -12.23 -10.89
N ALA A 60 -9.48 -13.15 -11.41
CA ALA A 60 -9.57 -13.41 -12.84
C ALA A 60 -10.09 -12.19 -13.61
N ALA A 61 -11.13 -11.52 -13.11
CA ALA A 61 -11.70 -10.33 -13.72
C ALA A 61 -10.70 -9.16 -13.76
N LEU A 62 -9.99 -8.90 -12.66
CA LEU A 62 -8.95 -7.87 -12.63
C LEU A 62 -7.78 -8.22 -13.55
N LYS A 63 -7.35 -9.48 -13.59
CA LYS A 63 -6.29 -9.92 -14.50
C LYS A 63 -6.69 -9.68 -15.95
N GLN A 64 -7.90 -10.06 -16.35
CA GLN A 64 -8.40 -9.81 -17.71
C GLN A 64 -8.44 -8.31 -18.04
N LEU A 65 -8.87 -7.47 -17.10
CA LEU A 65 -8.89 -6.02 -17.26
C LEU A 65 -7.48 -5.42 -17.46
N LEU A 66 -6.49 -5.93 -16.72
CA LEU A 66 -5.10 -5.47 -16.78
C LEU A 66 -4.39 -5.98 -18.04
N ASP A 67 -4.57 -7.25 -18.39
CA ASP A 67 -3.92 -7.90 -19.53
C ASP A 67 -4.51 -7.47 -20.88
N ALA A 68 -5.78 -7.04 -20.91
CA ALA A 68 -6.42 -6.60 -22.14
C ALA A 68 -5.68 -5.42 -22.79
N GLN A 69 -5.07 -5.65 -23.95
CA GLN A 69 -4.78 -4.58 -24.92
C GLN A 69 -6.11 -3.87 -25.21
N VAL A 70 -6.14 -2.53 -25.23
CA VAL A 70 -7.38 -1.74 -25.35
C VAL A 70 -8.23 -2.27 -26.52
N GLY A 71 -9.41 -2.86 -26.24
CA GLY A 71 -10.24 -3.60 -27.20
C GLY A 71 -11.37 -4.40 -26.52
N ASP A 72 -12.03 -5.33 -27.25
CA ASP A 72 -13.23 -6.07 -26.82
C ASP A 72 -13.10 -6.75 -25.44
N ASN A 73 -11.93 -7.35 -25.16
CA ASN A 73 -11.66 -8.02 -23.88
C ASN A 73 -11.68 -7.07 -22.65
N PHE A 74 -11.38 -5.77 -22.84
CA PHE A 74 -11.45 -4.78 -21.75
C PHE A 74 -12.90 -4.40 -21.44
N ALA A 75 -13.71 -4.21 -22.48
CA ALA A 75 -15.11 -3.85 -22.34
C ALA A 75 -15.89 -4.97 -21.63
N ASP A 76 -15.63 -6.23 -22.00
CA ASP A 76 -16.27 -7.39 -21.38
C ASP A 76 -15.89 -7.55 -19.90
N ALA A 77 -14.59 -7.45 -19.57
CA ALA A 77 -14.12 -7.53 -18.20
C ALA A 77 -14.68 -6.39 -17.34
N TRP A 78 -14.75 -5.18 -17.90
CA TRP A 78 -15.34 -4.02 -17.25
C TRP A 78 -16.85 -4.18 -17.03
N GLN A 79 -17.57 -4.67 -18.03
CA GLN A 79 -19.00 -4.96 -17.94
C GLN A 79 -19.28 -6.02 -16.87
N PHE A 80 -18.46 -7.08 -16.81
CA PHE A 80 -18.57 -8.09 -15.77
C PHE A 80 -18.35 -7.50 -14.37
N ILE A 81 -17.28 -6.74 -14.16
CA ILE A 81 -16.98 -6.11 -12.86
C ILE A 81 -18.10 -5.16 -12.43
N THR A 82 -18.66 -4.38 -13.36
CA THR A 82 -19.73 -3.42 -13.06
C THR A 82 -21.05 -4.13 -12.74
N GLN A 83 -21.41 -5.17 -13.49
CA GLN A 83 -22.60 -5.98 -13.23
C GLN A 83 -22.56 -6.68 -11.87
N HIS A 84 -21.38 -7.16 -11.45
CA HIS A 84 -21.18 -7.89 -10.20
C HIS A 84 -20.53 -7.05 -9.08
N PHE A 85 -20.51 -5.71 -9.22
CA PHE A 85 -19.73 -4.83 -8.35
C PHE A 85 -20.10 -4.99 -6.87
N GLY A 86 -21.40 -5.03 -6.56
CA GLY A 86 -21.89 -5.15 -5.19
C GLY A 86 -21.46 -6.43 -4.48
N GLU A 87 -21.37 -7.55 -5.22
CA GLU A 87 -20.96 -8.85 -4.66
C GLU A 87 -19.44 -8.95 -4.53
N LEU A 88 -18.72 -8.50 -5.56
CA LEU A 88 -17.26 -8.54 -5.60
C LEU A 88 -16.66 -7.62 -4.55
N TYR A 89 -17.19 -6.42 -4.36
CA TYR A 89 -16.63 -5.44 -3.43
C TYR A 89 -17.40 -5.32 -2.11
N ALA A 90 -18.05 -6.42 -1.68
CA ALA A 90 -18.62 -6.53 -0.34
C ALA A 90 -17.57 -6.77 0.76
N VAL A 91 -16.29 -6.91 0.40
CA VAL A 91 -15.18 -7.18 1.35
C VAL A 91 -13.96 -6.32 1.07
N LYS A 92 -13.23 -5.98 2.13
CA LYS A 92 -12.12 -5.02 2.10
C LYS A 92 -10.92 -5.51 1.29
N GLU A 93 -10.68 -6.82 1.26
CA GLU A 93 -9.58 -7.42 0.50
C GLU A 93 -9.71 -7.10 -0.99
N ASN A 94 -10.93 -7.21 -1.54
CA ASN A 94 -11.18 -6.90 -2.94
C ASN A 94 -11.06 -5.39 -3.23
N VAL A 95 -11.41 -4.52 -2.27
CA VAL A 95 -11.15 -3.07 -2.39
C VAL A 95 -9.64 -2.78 -2.40
N THR A 96 -8.87 -3.49 -1.58
CA THR A 96 -7.40 -3.39 -1.58
C THR A 96 -6.80 -3.77 -2.94
N GLU A 97 -7.27 -4.86 -3.55
CA GLU A 97 -6.85 -5.25 -4.89
C GLU A 97 -7.31 -4.26 -5.98
N LEU A 98 -8.49 -3.64 -5.83
CA LEU A 98 -8.94 -2.57 -6.72
C LEU A 98 -8.01 -1.35 -6.68
N ARG A 99 -7.52 -0.95 -5.50
CA ARG A 99 -6.53 0.14 -5.38
C ARG A 99 -5.26 -0.19 -6.16
N LYS A 100 -4.76 -1.42 -6.07
CA LYS A 100 -3.59 -1.88 -6.85
C LYS A 100 -3.86 -1.83 -8.35
N ALA A 101 -5.04 -2.29 -8.79
CA ALA A 101 -5.45 -2.24 -10.19
C ALA A 101 -5.56 -0.80 -10.72
N ILE A 102 -6.10 0.14 -9.93
CA ILE A 102 -6.17 1.57 -10.29
C ILE A 102 -4.76 2.13 -10.54
N LEU A 103 -3.81 1.85 -9.64
CA LEU A 103 -2.43 2.30 -9.80
C LEU A 103 -1.77 1.67 -11.04
N GLN A 104 -2.04 0.40 -11.30
CA GLN A 104 -1.49 -0.28 -12.48
C GLN A 104 -2.08 0.31 -13.78
N LEU A 105 -3.39 0.51 -13.86
CA LEU A 105 -4.04 1.18 -15.01
C LEU A 105 -3.52 2.61 -15.22
N ALA A 106 -3.20 3.32 -14.14
CA ALA A 106 -2.59 4.63 -14.21
C ALA A 106 -1.21 4.59 -14.89
N VAL A 107 -0.31 3.71 -14.46
CA VAL A 107 1.04 3.61 -15.04
C VAL A 107 1.06 3.00 -16.44
N MET A 108 -0.02 2.33 -16.85
CA MET A 108 -0.23 1.86 -18.22
C MET A 108 -0.81 2.93 -19.16
N GLY A 109 -1.12 4.14 -18.66
CA GLY A 109 -1.78 5.19 -19.45
C GLY A 109 -3.23 4.90 -19.81
N LYS A 110 -3.90 3.97 -19.11
CA LYS A 110 -5.30 3.59 -19.35
C LYS A 110 -6.29 4.38 -18.50
N LEU A 111 -5.83 5.18 -17.54
CA LEU A 111 -6.69 5.96 -16.63
C LEU A 111 -7.08 7.34 -17.19
N SER A 112 -6.30 7.87 -18.13
CA SER A 112 -6.56 9.17 -18.77
C SER A 112 -6.56 9.05 -20.28
N LYS A 113 -7.40 9.85 -20.94
CA LYS A 113 -7.25 10.10 -22.38
C LYS A 113 -6.09 11.08 -22.56
N GLN A 114 -5.28 10.83 -23.58
CA GLN A 114 -4.24 11.77 -24.02
C GLN A 114 -4.91 12.95 -24.73
N ALA A 115 -4.32 14.14 -24.57
CA ALA A 115 -4.77 15.35 -25.23
C ALA A 115 -3.66 15.90 -26.14
N ASN A 116 -4.04 16.38 -27.32
CA ASN A 116 -3.10 16.91 -28.33
C ASN A 116 -2.25 18.11 -27.85
N GLY A 117 -2.58 18.71 -26.70
CA GLY A 117 -1.87 19.85 -26.10
C GLY A 117 -1.05 19.52 -24.86
N ASP A 118 -0.81 18.23 -24.55
CA ASP A 118 -0.12 17.83 -23.32
C ASP A 118 1.38 18.16 -23.27
N GLY A 119 1.95 18.58 -24.41
CA GLY A 119 3.37 18.86 -24.57
C GLY A 119 4.18 17.58 -24.82
N SER A 120 5.50 17.74 -24.95
CA SER A 120 6.40 16.63 -25.27
C SER A 120 7.11 16.09 -24.02
N VAL A 121 7.16 14.76 -23.87
CA VAL A 121 8.00 14.09 -22.86
C VAL A 121 9.47 14.45 -23.04
N LYS A 122 9.94 14.59 -24.28
CA LYS A 122 11.30 15.00 -24.58
C LYS A 122 11.63 16.38 -24.02
N GLU A 123 10.73 17.35 -24.19
CA GLU A 123 10.89 18.71 -23.63
C GLU A 123 10.91 18.68 -22.10
N LEU A 124 10.01 17.89 -21.49
CA LEU A 124 9.98 17.69 -20.05
C LEU A 124 11.31 17.12 -19.52
N LEU A 125 11.84 16.07 -20.18
CA LEU A 125 13.11 15.46 -19.78
C LEU A 125 14.31 16.40 -19.98
N LEU A 126 14.28 17.29 -20.97
CA LEU A 126 15.30 18.34 -21.11
C LEU A 126 15.28 19.32 -19.94
N LYS A 127 14.11 19.70 -19.43
CA LYS A 127 14.00 20.57 -18.24
C LYS A 127 14.51 19.86 -16.99
N VAL A 128 14.18 18.58 -16.81
CA VAL A 128 14.72 17.75 -15.73
C VAL A 128 16.24 17.69 -15.80
N ALA A 129 16.81 17.46 -16.98
CA ALA A 129 18.26 17.44 -17.19
C ALA A 129 18.90 18.80 -16.85
N ALA A 130 18.29 19.91 -17.29
CA ALA A 130 18.77 21.27 -16.99
C ALA A 130 18.76 21.56 -15.47
N GLU A 131 17.72 21.14 -14.75
CA GLU A 131 17.66 21.28 -13.29
C GLU A 131 18.78 20.48 -12.61
N ARG A 132 18.99 19.22 -13.02
CA ARG A 132 20.07 18.38 -12.47
C ARG A 132 21.45 18.96 -12.72
N HIS A 133 21.68 19.49 -13.92
CA HIS A 133 22.92 20.17 -14.28
C HIS A 133 23.15 21.40 -13.39
N ARG A 134 22.11 22.24 -13.19
CA ARG A 134 22.16 23.39 -12.26
C ARG A 134 22.51 22.97 -10.82
N LEU A 135 22.00 21.82 -10.39
CA LEU A 135 22.27 21.24 -9.07
C LEU A 135 23.60 20.46 -8.99
N LYS A 136 24.43 20.49 -10.05
CA LYS A 136 25.74 19.81 -10.15
C LYS A 136 25.68 18.30 -9.90
N ILE A 137 24.54 17.69 -10.23
CA ILE A 137 24.36 16.25 -10.11
C ILE A 137 25.05 15.63 -11.32
N ARG A 138 26.08 14.80 -11.08
CA ARG A 138 26.80 14.10 -12.16
C ARG A 138 25.78 13.37 -13.03
N GLU A 139 25.77 13.71 -14.31
CA GLU A 139 25.10 12.90 -15.33
C GLU A 139 25.87 11.57 -15.41
N THR A 140 25.17 10.47 -15.18
CA THR A 140 25.73 9.17 -15.52
C THR A 140 25.72 9.10 -17.05
N LEU A 141 26.87 9.39 -17.66
CA LEU A 141 27.10 9.31 -19.11
C LEU A 141 26.91 7.90 -19.69
N SER A 142 26.68 6.88 -18.85
CA SER A 142 26.21 5.58 -19.30
C SER A 142 24.70 5.61 -19.48
N SER A 143 24.33 5.95 -20.73
CA SER A 143 23.03 5.80 -21.37
C SER A 143 21.88 6.68 -20.84
N ILE A 144 21.39 7.55 -21.73
CA ILE A 144 19.95 7.81 -21.92
C ILE A 144 19.29 6.48 -22.32
N GLY A 145 19.39 5.48 -21.44
CA GLY A 145 18.99 4.11 -21.68
C GLY A 145 17.50 4.03 -21.43
N LYS A 146 16.75 3.62 -22.45
CA LYS A 146 15.38 3.15 -22.25
C LYS A 146 15.43 2.12 -21.11
N ALA A 147 14.69 2.37 -20.04
CA ALA A 147 14.59 1.39 -18.97
C ALA A 147 13.86 0.15 -19.50
N ASP A 148 14.24 -1.05 -19.05
CA ASP A 148 13.54 -2.27 -19.43
C ASP A 148 12.09 -2.19 -18.95
N PRO A 149 11.09 -2.38 -19.83
CA PRO A 149 9.69 -2.29 -19.43
C PRO A 149 9.33 -3.29 -18.33
N LEU A 150 8.39 -2.92 -17.47
CA LEU A 150 7.91 -3.75 -16.35
C LEU A 150 6.88 -4.82 -16.77
N GLY A 151 6.97 -5.32 -18.02
CA GLY A 151 6.07 -6.36 -18.54
C GLY A 151 4.71 -5.85 -19.02
N PHE A 152 4.56 -4.55 -19.26
CA PHE A 152 3.35 -3.96 -19.84
C PHE A 152 3.68 -2.87 -20.86
N GLY A 153 2.76 -2.63 -21.79
CA GLY A 153 2.84 -1.54 -22.77
C GLY A 153 2.41 -0.20 -22.18
N ILE A 154 3.04 0.87 -22.66
CA ILE A 154 2.67 2.26 -22.39
C ILE A 154 2.27 2.95 -23.69
N PRO A 155 1.56 4.09 -23.64
CA PRO A 155 1.30 4.86 -24.83
C PRO A 155 2.56 5.30 -25.58
N GLU A 156 2.45 5.48 -26.89
CA GLU A 156 3.57 5.95 -27.75
C GLU A 156 4.08 7.35 -27.36
N SER A 157 3.21 8.16 -26.75
CA SER A 157 3.54 9.50 -26.26
C SER A 157 4.35 9.50 -24.96
N TRP A 158 4.54 8.33 -24.33
CA TRP A 158 5.25 8.17 -23.06
C TRP A 158 6.64 7.58 -23.28
N GLU A 159 7.55 7.82 -22.32
CA GLU A 159 8.89 7.23 -22.35
C GLU A 159 9.23 6.49 -21.06
N TRP A 160 9.89 5.33 -21.19
CA TRP A 160 10.49 4.63 -20.06
C TRP A 160 11.82 5.27 -19.66
N ARG A 161 11.93 5.69 -18.40
CA ARG A 161 13.17 6.21 -17.81
C ARG A 161 13.51 5.47 -16.51
N CYS A 162 14.78 5.48 -16.13
CA CYS A 162 15.17 4.98 -14.82
C CYS A 162 14.81 6.03 -13.77
N LEU A 163 14.42 5.61 -12.56
CA LEU A 163 14.14 6.53 -11.45
C LEU A 163 15.34 7.45 -11.17
N ASN A 164 16.57 6.95 -11.36
CA ASN A 164 17.80 7.74 -11.24
C ASN A 164 17.80 9.01 -12.09
N ASP A 165 17.17 9.00 -13.27
CA ASP A 165 17.11 10.13 -14.19
C ASP A 165 16.22 11.26 -13.66
N LEU A 166 15.31 10.94 -12.75
CA LEU A 166 14.30 11.85 -12.21
C LEU A 166 14.71 12.45 -10.86
N ILE A 167 15.69 11.85 -10.19
CA ILE A 167 16.10 12.20 -8.82
C ILE A 167 17.06 13.40 -8.81
N VAL A 168 16.75 14.42 -8.00
CA VAL A 168 17.64 15.56 -7.74
C VAL A 168 18.38 15.50 -6.40
N LEU A 169 18.03 14.57 -5.52
CA LEU A 169 18.77 14.29 -4.28
C LEU A 169 18.57 12.83 -3.87
N GLY A 170 19.64 12.14 -3.49
CA GLY A 170 19.59 10.75 -3.05
C GLY A 170 19.62 9.71 -4.18
N PRO A 171 19.16 8.47 -3.93
CA PRO A 171 18.72 7.93 -2.64
C PRO A 171 19.84 7.93 -1.60
N THR A 172 19.59 8.42 -0.39
CA THR A 172 20.52 8.39 0.75
C THR A 172 19.95 7.58 1.91
N ASN A 173 20.78 6.79 2.59
CA ASN A 173 20.37 6.07 3.79
C ASN A 173 20.22 7.04 4.97
N GLY A 174 19.32 6.70 5.89
CA GLY A 174 19.14 7.46 7.13
C GLY A 174 20.20 7.16 8.19
N PHE A 175 19.95 7.69 9.38
CA PHE A 175 20.81 7.59 10.55
C PHE A 175 20.04 6.91 11.69
N SER A 176 20.62 5.87 12.31
CA SER A 176 19.98 5.05 13.34
C SER A 176 20.67 5.17 14.70
N PRO A 177 20.42 6.25 15.44
CA PRO A 177 20.96 6.43 16.79
C PRO A 177 20.11 5.72 17.85
N LYS A 178 20.64 5.72 19.08
CA LYS A 178 19.94 5.20 20.26
C LYS A 178 18.73 6.08 20.59
N ALA A 179 17.60 5.44 20.85
CA ALA A 179 16.37 6.12 21.21
C ALA A 179 16.35 6.47 22.70
N VAL A 180 15.59 7.50 23.05
CA VAL A 180 15.30 7.88 24.43
C VAL A 180 13.80 8.08 24.63
N ASP A 181 13.35 7.90 25.88
CA ASP A 181 11.93 7.94 26.27
C ASP A 181 11.49 9.34 26.78
N TYR A 182 12.29 10.38 26.54
CA TYR A 182 11.99 11.77 26.86
C TYR A 182 12.10 12.66 25.63
N GLU A 183 11.41 13.79 25.64
CA GLU A 183 11.36 14.72 24.52
C GLU A 183 12.71 15.38 24.26
N THR A 184 13.12 15.41 22.99
CA THR A 184 14.32 16.08 22.50
C THR A 184 14.00 16.87 21.24
N GLN A 185 14.97 17.67 20.77
CA GLN A 185 14.81 18.49 19.56
C GLN A 185 14.72 17.67 18.27
N VAL A 186 15.15 16.40 18.29
CA VAL A 186 15.26 15.57 17.08
C VAL A 186 14.37 14.34 17.18
N ARG A 187 13.46 14.19 16.22
CA ARG A 187 12.60 13.01 16.07
C ARG A 187 13.09 12.15 14.92
N SER A 188 13.42 10.90 15.20
CA SER A 188 13.75 9.90 14.20
C SER A 188 12.54 9.00 13.95
N LEU A 189 12.18 8.80 12.68
CA LEU A 189 11.05 7.93 12.32
C LEU A 189 11.31 6.46 12.69
N THR A 190 10.25 5.72 12.98
CA THR A 190 10.28 4.26 13.01
C THR A 190 9.80 3.72 11.65
N LEU A 191 10.03 2.42 11.36
CA LEU A 191 9.56 1.81 10.11
C LEU A 191 8.04 1.96 9.91
N THR A 192 7.26 1.88 10.98
CA THR A 192 5.79 1.97 10.92
C THR A 192 5.29 3.33 10.44
N ALA A 193 6.13 4.37 10.45
CA ALA A 193 5.81 5.68 9.88
C ALA A 193 5.51 5.63 8.38
N THR A 194 6.01 4.63 7.65
CA THR A 194 5.86 4.56 6.19
C THR A 194 5.33 3.21 5.70
N THR A 195 5.17 2.20 6.57
CA THR A 195 4.77 0.84 6.19
C THR A 195 3.44 0.79 5.43
N SER A 196 2.49 1.68 5.76
CA SER A 196 1.20 1.76 5.06
C SER A 196 1.27 2.42 3.67
N GLY A 197 2.43 2.94 3.25
CA GLY A 197 2.59 3.79 2.07
C GLY A 197 2.18 5.25 2.29
N ILE A 198 1.49 5.54 3.40
CA ILE A 198 1.14 6.88 3.86
C ILE A 198 2.05 7.25 5.03
N PHE A 199 2.60 8.45 5.01
CA PHE A 199 3.43 8.98 6.08
C PHE A 199 2.62 9.21 7.37
N LYS A 200 3.14 8.70 8.49
CA LYS A 200 2.55 8.77 9.83
C LYS A 200 3.60 9.25 10.84
N GLY A 201 3.69 10.57 11.02
CA GLY A 201 4.73 11.21 11.84
C GLY A 201 4.65 10.87 13.34
N GLU A 202 3.48 10.43 13.82
CA GLU A 202 3.30 9.92 15.18
C GLU A 202 4.18 8.69 15.47
N ASN A 203 4.55 7.93 14.43
CA ASN A 203 5.46 6.80 14.54
C ASN A 203 6.92 7.25 14.51
N SER A 204 7.36 7.87 15.59
CA SER A 204 8.72 8.40 15.74
C SER A 204 9.24 8.18 17.15
N LYS A 205 10.54 8.30 17.32
CA LYS A 205 11.24 8.24 18.61
C LYS A 205 12.16 9.44 18.77
N PHE A 206 12.39 9.86 20.00
CA PHE A 206 13.36 10.91 20.31
C PHE A 206 14.77 10.35 20.35
N ILE A 207 15.74 11.19 20.00
CA ILE A 207 17.16 10.85 19.97
C ILE A 207 17.98 11.97 20.64
N VAL A 208 19.13 11.64 21.20
CA VAL A 208 19.99 12.61 21.91
C VAL A 208 20.98 13.32 21.00
N ASP A 209 21.30 12.71 19.86
CA ASP A 209 22.24 13.25 18.90
C ASP A 209 21.73 14.58 18.33
N ASP A 210 22.58 15.59 18.37
CA ASP A 210 22.32 16.87 17.71
C ASP A 210 22.60 16.72 16.21
N ILE A 211 21.63 17.11 15.38
CA ILE A 211 21.72 17.00 13.93
C ILE A 211 21.73 18.42 13.37
N PRO A 212 22.84 18.87 12.74
CA PRO A 212 22.91 20.19 12.14
C PRO A 212 21.72 20.46 11.20
N LEU A 213 21.16 21.66 11.23
CA LEU A 213 19.98 22.02 10.43
C LEU A 213 20.24 21.94 8.92
N GLU A 214 21.50 22.07 8.51
CA GLU A 214 21.96 21.94 7.13
C GLU A 214 22.10 20.48 6.67
N SER A 215 21.96 19.52 7.59
CA SER A 215 22.08 18.09 7.29
C SER A 215 21.02 17.63 6.29
N ASP A 216 21.45 16.84 5.31
CA ASP A 216 20.55 16.15 4.38
C ASP A 216 19.73 15.04 5.05
N LEU A 217 19.87 14.78 6.35
CA LEU A 217 19.00 13.86 7.09
C LEU A 217 17.60 14.43 7.33
N TRP A 218 17.46 15.76 7.39
CA TRP A 218 16.18 16.39 7.63
C TRP A 218 15.23 16.22 6.45
N LEU A 219 13.99 15.87 6.74
CA LEU A 219 12.93 15.81 5.73
C LEU A 219 12.46 17.21 5.34
N ARG A 220 12.09 17.36 4.08
CA ARG A 220 11.40 18.53 3.52
C ARG A 220 10.20 18.07 2.72
N ASP A 221 9.19 18.94 2.60
CA ASP A 221 7.99 18.63 1.81
C ASP A 221 8.38 18.10 0.41
N GLY A 222 7.73 17.00 0.03
CA GLY A 222 7.96 16.32 -1.25
C GLY A 222 9.09 15.30 -1.25
N ASP A 223 9.84 15.15 -0.15
CA ASP A 223 10.77 14.03 0.00
C ASP A 223 10.00 12.69 -0.02
N ILE A 224 10.48 11.74 -0.82
CA ILE A 224 9.97 10.38 -0.86
C ILE A 224 10.88 9.50 -0.01
N LEU A 225 10.30 8.89 1.02
CA LEU A 225 10.92 7.85 1.82
C LEU A 225 10.61 6.49 1.22
N VAL A 226 11.60 5.62 1.14
CA VAL A 226 11.47 4.24 0.65
C VAL A 226 11.99 3.28 1.70
N GLN A 227 11.21 2.26 2.04
CA GLN A 227 11.67 1.21 2.96
C GLN A 227 12.80 0.40 2.34
N ARG A 228 14.01 0.59 2.86
CA ARG A 228 15.22 -0.12 2.42
C ARG A 228 15.22 -1.54 2.93
N GLY A 229 14.84 -1.76 4.19
CA GLY A 229 14.83 -3.07 4.83
C GLY A 229 13.61 -3.28 5.70
N ASN A 230 12.83 -4.31 5.40
CA ASN A 230 11.65 -4.75 6.15
C ASN A 230 11.31 -6.20 5.72
N THR A 231 10.15 -6.74 6.09
CA THR A 231 9.61 -7.96 5.48
C THR A 231 9.48 -7.81 3.96
N LEU A 232 9.41 -8.93 3.25
CA LEU A 232 9.31 -8.93 1.78
C LEU A 232 8.08 -8.17 1.27
N GLU A 233 7.00 -8.14 2.05
CA GLU A 233 5.79 -7.39 1.70
C GLU A 233 6.04 -5.87 1.71
N TYR A 234 6.79 -5.37 2.70
CA TYR A 234 6.96 -3.94 2.95
C TYR A 234 8.26 -3.35 2.39
N VAL A 235 9.24 -4.18 2.02
CA VAL A 235 10.44 -3.69 1.34
C VAL A 235 10.06 -2.94 0.06
N GLY A 236 10.68 -1.77 -0.15
CA GLY A 236 10.41 -0.88 -1.26
C GLY A 236 9.09 -0.10 -1.18
N VAL A 237 8.32 -0.16 -0.09
CA VAL A 237 7.15 0.74 0.10
C VAL A 237 7.65 2.19 0.09
N PRO A 238 7.12 3.06 -0.79
CA PRO A 238 7.36 4.48 -0.73
C PRO A 238 6.33 5.20 0.15
N ALA A 239 6.67 6.36 0.70
CA ALA A 239 5.75 7.31 1.31
C ALA A 239 6.27 8.74 1.08
N ILE A 240 5.36 9.69 0.83
CA ILE A 240 5.74 11.11 0.67
C ILE A 240 5.64 11.81 2.01
N TYR A 241 6.67 12.57 2.37
CA TYR A 241 6.58 13.51 3.47
C TYR A 241 5.90 14.81 3.02
N ARG A 242 4.80 15.16 3.68
CA ARG A 242 4.06 16.41 3.48
C ARG A 242 3.95 17.15 4.81
N GLY A 243 4.94 17.96 5.13
CA GLY A 243 5.04 18.62 6.44
C GLY A 243 6.20 19.61 6.52
N GLU A 244 6.32 20.23 7.68
CA GLU A 244 7.33 21.26 7.96
C GLU A 244 8.76 20.73 7.87
N PRO A 245 9.72 21.53 7.39
CA PRO A 245 11.12 21.11 7.34
C PRO A 245 11.69 20.91 8.74
N ASN A 246 12.74 20.10 8.86
CA ASN A 246 13.51 19.92 10.09
C ASN A 246 12.73 19.35 11.30
N CYS A 247 11.57 18.73 11.07
CA CYS A 247 10.84 18.05 12.15
C CYS A 247 11.28 16.60 12.36
N TYR A 248 11.66 15.92 11.28
CA TYR A 248 11.95 14.49 11.30
C TYR A 248 13.25 14.19 10.56
N ILE A 249 14.03 13.26 11.11
CA ILE A 249 15.02 12.47 10.39
C ILE A 249 14.50 11.02 10.25
N TYR A 250 15.22 10.19 9.51
CA TYR A 250 14.82 8.81 9.21
C TYR A 250 15.95 7.81 9.49
N PRO A 251 15.64 6.54 9.79
CA PRO A 251 16.62 5.52 10.13
C PRO A 251 17.31 4.95 8.88
N ASP A 252 18.43 4.24 9.08
CA ASP A 252 19.22 3.60 8.01
C ASP A 252 18.46 2.51 7.22
N LEU A 253 17.35 2.01 7.79
CA LEU A 253 16.40 1.10 7.15
C LEU A 253 15.42 1.80 6.20
N MET A 254 15.53 3.12 6.04
CA MET A 254 14.86 3.90 5.01
C MET A 254 15.89 4.59 4.11
N MET A 255 15.49 4.82 2.87
CA MET A 255 16.19 5.70 1.93
C MET A 255 15.32 6.91 1.65
N LYS A 256 15.94 8.09 1.51
CA LYS A 256 15.28 9.30 1.08
C LYS A 256 15.71 9.68 -0.33
N LEU A 257 14.76 10.10 -1.15
CA LEU A 257 15.03 10.72 -2.44
C LEU A 257 14.14 11.94 -2.67
N ARG A 258 14.61 12.87 -3.51
CA ARG A 258 13.83 14.01 -4.00
C ARG A 258 13.78 13.96 -5.51
N ILE A 259 12.60 14.18 -6.06
CA ILE A 259 12.36 14.22 -7.51
C ILE A 259 12.50 15.66 -8.03
N SER A 260 12.89 15.79 -9.29
CA SER A 260 12.91 17.05 -10.03
C SER A 260 11.61 17.84 -9.88
N SER A 261 11.73 19.16 -9.73
CA SER A 261 10.59 20.07 -9.59
C SER A 261 9.78 20.25 -10.89
N GLU A 262 10.31 19.77 -12.02
CA GLU A 262 9.64 19.74 -13.32
C GLU A 262 8.63 18.58 -13.44
N LEU A 263 8.64 17.62 -12.50
CA LEU A 263 7.77 16.45 -12.47
C LEU A 263 6.74 16.55 -11.34
N ASP A 264 5.61 15.88 -11.52
CA ASP A 264 4.64 15.71 -10.43
C ASP A 264 5.14 14.63 -9.46
N THR A 265 5.48 15.02 -8.22
CA THR A 265 5.98 14.11 -7.20
C THR A 265 4.96 13.02 -6.84
N ASP A 266 3.67 13.36 -6.81
CA ASP A 266 2.62 12.39 -6.47
C ASP A 266 2.51 11.33 -7.58
N TYR A 267 2.69 11.73 -8.84
CA TYR A 267 2.72 10.78 -9.96
C TYR A 267 3.85 9.75 -9.80
N VAL A 268 5.07 10.20 -9.49
CA VAL A 268 6.22 9.29 -9.29
C VAL A 268 6.00 8.39 -8.08
N TYR A 269 5.46 8.93 -6.97
CA TYR A 269 5.06 8.13 -5.80
C TYR A 269 4.03 7.05 -6.13
N PHE A 270 2.96 7.39 -6.85
CA PHE A 270 1.95 6.41 -7.25
C PHE A 270 2.52 5.34 -8.18
N THR A 271 3.43 5.75 -9.06
CA THR A 271 4.15 4.83 -9.96
C THR A 271 5.02 3.85 -9.18
N MET A 272 5.76 4.32 -8.17
CA MET A 272 6.56 3.47 -7.28
C MET A 272 5.67 2.56 -6.41
N SER A 273 4.47 3.01 -6.06
CA SER A 273 3.47 2.26 -5.29
C SER A 273 2.75 1.18 -6.11
N SER A 274 2.79 1.25 -7.44
CA SER A 274 2.12 0.29 -8.32
C SER A 274 2.72 -1.12 -8.20
N ALA A 275 1.89 -2.15 -8.42
CA ALA A 275 2.29 -3.54 -8.28
C ALA A 275 3.53 -3.94 -9.10
N PRO A 276 3.67 -3.54 -10.40
CA PRO A 276 4.86 -3.85 -11.18
C PRO A 276 6.16 -3.27 -10.58
N SER A 277 6.13 -2.01 -10.13
CA SER A 277 7.28 -1.35 -9.49
C SER A 277 7.64 -2.01 -8.16
N ARG A 278 6.65 -2.32 -7.34
CA ARG A 278 6.85 -3.02 -6.06
C ARG A 278 7.43 -4.42 -6.29
N ASN A 279 6.95 -5.16 -7.28
CA ASN A 279 7.48 -6.47 -7.64
C ASN A 279 8.93 -6.39 -8.14
N PHE A 280 9.26 -5.40 -8.98
CA PHE A 280 10.62 -5.15 -9.45
C PHE A 280 11.61 -4.99 -8.28
N LEU A 281 11.23 -4.22 -7.25
CA LEU A 281 12.05 -4.00 -6.06
C LEU A 281 12.14 -5.24 -5.17
N ARG A 282 11.02 -5.93 -4.93
CA ARG A 282 10.97 -7.16 -4.12
C ARG A 282 11.87 -8.25 -4.69
N MET A 283 11.86 -8.46 -6.01
CA MET A 283 12.72 -9.44 -6.68
C MET A 283 14.21 -9.11 -6.58
N ARG A 284 14.55 -7.84 -6.34
CA ARG A 284 15.93 -7.35 -6.17
C ARG A 284 16.31 -7.17 -4.71
N ALA A 285 15.42 -7.51 -3.78
CA ALA A 285 15.71 -7.48 -2.36
C ALA A 285 16.52 -8.74 -1.98
N SER A 286 17.58 -8.56 -1.20
CA SER A 286 18.46 -9.64 -0.75
C SER A 286 18.79 -9.50 0.74
N GLY A 287 19.14 -10.60 1.40
CA GLY A 287 19.48 -10.57 2.83
C GLY A 287 19.79 -11.96 3.40
N THR A 288 20.74 -12.00 4.33
CA THR A 288 21.44 -13.21 4.82
C THR A 288 20.58 -14.16 5.67
N SER A 289 19.39 -13.75 6.12
CA SER A 289 18.56 -14.53 7.05
C SER A 289 17.09 -14.70 6.63
N GLY A 290 16.71 -14.27 5.42
CA GLY A 290 15.33 -14.39 4.90
C GLY A 290 14.25 -13.53 5.58
N THR A 291 14.44 -13.12 6.84
CA THR A 291 13.44 -12.39 7.64
C THR A 291 13.41 -10.88 7.39
N MET A 292 14.55 -10.30 6.98
CA MET A 292 14.68 -8.86 6.71
C MET A 292 15.41 -8.59 5.38
N PRO A 293 14.79 -8.88 4.23
CA PRO A 293 15.35 -8.52 2.94
C PRO A 293 15.56 -7.00 2.82
N LYS A 294 16.65 -6.63 2.14
CA LYS A 294 17.01 -5.22 1.89
C LYS A 294 17.16 -4.97 0.40
N ILE A 295 16.69 -3.82 -0.07
CA ILE A 295 17.06 -3.28 -1.38
C ILE A 295 18.24 -2.33 -1.23
N ASN A 296 19.12 -2.30 -2.24
CA ASN A 296 20.21 -1.34 -2.31
C ASN A 296 19.82 -0.11 -3.14
N GLN A 297 20.63 0.94 -3.07
CA GLN A 297 20.41 2.18 -3.81
C GLN A 297 20.39 1.96 -5.34
N GLN A 298 21.18 1.01 -5.86
CA GLN A 298 21.24 0.74 -7.29
C GLN A 298 19.94 0.12 -7.80
N ALA A 299 19.33 -0.81 -7.05
CA ALA A 299 18.03 -1.38 -7.37
C ALA A 299 16.95 -0.30 -7.44
N LEU A 300 16.98 0.66 -6.52
CA LEU A 300 16.04 1.78 -6.53
C LEU A 300 16.30 2.74 -7.69
N LYS A 301 17.56 3.10 -7.95
CA LYS A 301 17.98 3.94 -9.10
C LYS A 301 17.59 3.34 -10.45
N ASN A 302 17.65 2.02 -10.58
CA ASN A 302 17.35 1.29 -11.81
C ASN A 302 15.86 0.98 -11.99
N LEU A 303 14.98 1.39 -11.05
CA LEU A 303 13.54 1.18 -11.20
C LEU A 303 13.03 1.86 -12.48
N PRO A 304 12.42 1.12 -13.43
CA PRO A 304 11.79 1.70 -14.60
C PRO A 304 10.54 2.50 -14.20
N VAL A 305 10.42 3.71 -14.74
CA VAL A 305 9.31 4.64 -14.51
C VAL A 305 8.77 5.08 -15.87
N PRO A 306 7.49 4.85 -16.18
CA PRO A 306 6.87 5.37 -17.39
C PRO A 306 6.52 6.85 -17.19
N ILE A 307 6.95 7.70 -18.12
CA ILE A 307 6.83 9.16 -18.02
C ILE A 307 5.87 9.70 -19.08
N PRO A 308 4.66 10.16 -18.67
CA PRO A 308 3.79 11.00 -19.47
C PRO A 308 4.28 12.45 -19.49
N PRO A 309 3.73 13.29 -20.39
CA PRO A 309 3.84 14.74 -20.27
C PRO A 309 3.28 15.25 -18.94
N LEU A 310 3.81 16.38 -18.44
CA LEU A 310 3.47 16.90 -17.11
C LEU A 310 1.96 17.20 -16.93
N ALA A 311 1.29 17.71 -17.97
CA ALA A 311 -0.15 17.97 -17.93
C ALA A 311 -0.94 16.68 -17.70
N GLU A 312 -0.51 15.58 -18.34
CA GLU A 312 -1.13 14.27 -18.18
C GLU A 312 -0.82 13.66 -16.80
N GLN A 313 0.41 13.80 -16.28
CA GLN A 313 0.76 13.38 -14.91
C GLN A 313 -0.23 13.97 -13.88
N LYS A 314 -0.48 15.28 -13.94
CA LYS A 314 -1.42 15.97 -13.04
C LYS A 314 -2.85 15.46 -13.16
N ARG A 315 -3.31 15.16 -14.38
CA ARG A 315 -4.65 14.58 -14.61
C ARG A 315 -4.75 13.16 -14.06
N ILE A 316 -3.71 12.34 -14.25
CA ILE A 316 -3.64 10.99 -13.70
C ILE A 316 -3.70 11.05 -12.17
N VAL A 317 -2.87 11.89 -11.53
CA VAL A 317 -2.85 12.09 -10.07
C VAL A 317 -4.23 12.50 -9.56
N SER A 318 -4.88 13.45 -10.22
CA SER A 318 -6.22 13.92 -9.85
C SER A 318 -7.24 12.78 -9.89
N LYS A 319 -7.20 11.94 -10.93
CA LYS A 319 -8.08 10.77 -11.05
C LYS A 319 -7.80 9.70 -10.01
N ILE A 320 -6.53 9.41 -9.74
CA ILE A 320 -6.15 8.46 -8.68
C ILE A 320 -6.72 8.94 -7.34
N LYS A 321 -6.54 10.21 -6.98
CA LYS A 321 -7.06 10.77 -5.72
C LYS A 321 -8.58 10.60 -5.60
N ILE A 322 -9.33 10.90 -6.65
CA ILE A 322 -10.79 10.71 -6.68
C ILE A 322 -11.15 9.23 -6.47
N LEU A 323 -10.52 8.32 -7.22
CA LEU A 323 -10.83 6.90 -7.14
C LEU A 323 -10.44 6.29 -5.79
N MET A 324 -9.32 6.71 -5.21
CA MET A 324 -8.90 6.27 -3.87
C MET A 324 -9.90 6.73 -2.80
N ALA A 325 -10.40 7.96 -2.89
CA ALA A 325 -11.45 8.45 -1.97
C ALA A 325 -12.77 7.67 -2.11
N MET A 326 -13.11 7.24 -3.33
CA MET A 326 -14.25 6.35 -3.57
C MET A 326 -14.02 4.96 -2.94
N CYS A 327 -12.80 4.42 -3.03
CA CYS A 327 -12.44 3.19 -2.32
C CYS A 327 -12.53 3.34 -0.80
N ASP A 328 -12.09 4.47 -0.24
CA ASP A 328 -12.22 4.76 1.20
C ASP A 328 -13.70 4.77 1.63
N THR A 329 -14.55 5.42 0.83
CA THR A 329 -16.01 5.45 1.06
C THR A 329 -16.62 4.04 0.99
N LEU A 330 -16.13 3.19 0.08
CA LEU A 330 -16.60 1.81 -0.06
C LEU A 330 -16.22 0.96 1.15
N GLU A 331 -14.98 1.06 1.64
CA GLU A 331 -14.54 0.40 2.88
C GLU A 331 -15.36 0.83 4.09
N GLN A 332 -15.66 2.13 4.24
CA GLN A 332 -16.53 2.63 5.31
C GLN A 332 -17.95 2.04 5.25
N LYS A 333 -18.51 1.87 4.05
CA LYS A 333 -19.83 1.23 3.87
C LYS A 333 -19.79 -0.25 4.25
N ILE A 334 -18.71 -0.96 3.94
CA ILE A 334 -18.51 -2.37 4.33
C ILE A 334 -18.44 -2.49 5.87
N ASP A 335 -17.73 -1.58 6.52
CA ASP A 335 -17.65 -1.55 7.99
C ASP A 335 -19.01 -1.28 8.64
N ALA A 336 -19.74 -0.29 8.14
CA ALA A 336 -21.06 0.05 8.65
C ALA A 336 -22.06 -1.10 8.47
N ALA A 337 -21.98 -1.83 7.35
CA ALA A 337 -22.81 -3.01 7.11
C ALA A 337 -22.47 -4.14 8.09
N SER A 338 -21.19 -4.42 8.30
CA SER A 338 -20.72 -5.43 9.27
C SER A 338 -21.17 -5.10 10.70
N CYS A 339 -21.04 -3.85 11.14
CA CYS A 339 -21.48 -3.42 12.47
C CYS A 339 -22.99 -3.62 12.68
N LYS A 340 -23.81 -3.31 11.67
CA LYS A 340 -25.27 -3.51 11.74
C LYS A 340 -25.65 -4.98 11.83
N GLN A 341 -24.93 -5.86 11.13
CA GLN A 341 -25.16 -7.31 11.22
C GLN A 341 -24.87 -7.84 12.62
N THR A 342 -23.75 -7.43 13.23
CA THR A 342 -23.41 -7.79 14.62
C THR A 342 -24.47 -7.27 15.60
N ALA A 343 -24.87 -6.01 15.48
CA ALA A 343 -25.88 -5.43 16.37
C ALA A 343 -27.24 -6.13 16.27
N LEU A 344 -27.65 -6.55 15.06
CA LEU A 344 -28.88 -7.33 14.87
C LEU A 344 -28.77 -8.71 15.51
N LEU A 345 -27.62 -9.39 15.34
CA LEU A 345 -27.36 -10.69 15.96
C LEU A 345 -27.43 -10.58 17.49
N ASP A 346 -26.77 -9.58 18.08
CA ASP A 346 -26.77 -9.34 19.52
C ASP A 346 -28.19 -9.06 20.04
N ALA A 347 -28.97 -8.25 19.31
CA ALA A 347 -30.36 -7.96 19.68
C ALA A 347 -31.25 -9.21 19.60
N MET A 348 -31.05 -10.08 18.61
CA MET A 348 -31.78 -11.35 18.50
C MET A 348 -31.40 -12.32 19.63
N MET A 349 -30.12 -12.38 20.01
CA MET A 349 -29.65 -13.22 21.11
C MET A 349 -30.14 -12.73 22.47
N ALA A 350 -30.33 -11.41 22.65
CA ALA A 350 -30.88 -10.84 23.88
C ALA A 350 -32.39 -11.10 24.08
N LEU A 351 -33.11 -11.54 23.03
CA LEU A 351 -34.53 -11.88 23.07
C LEU A 351 -34.80 -13.36 23.41
N VAL A 352 -33.73 -14.17 23.51
CA VAL A 352 -33.75 -15.60 23.88
C VAL A 352 -33.19 -15.75 25.27
#